data_AF-A0A4R6P1E9-F1
#
_entry.id   AF-A0A4R6P1E9-F1
#
_cell.length_a   1.000
_cell.length_b   1.000
_cell.length_c   1.000
_cell.angle_alpha   90.00
_cell.angle_beta   90.00
_cell.angle_gamma   90.00
#
_symmetry.space_group_name_H-M   'P 1'
#
loop_
_entity.id
_entity.type
_entity.pdbx_description
1 polymer ?
#
loop_
_entity_poly.entity_id
_entity_poly.type
_entity_poly.pdbx_seq_one_letter_code
_entity_poly.pdbx_strand_id
1 'polypeptide(L)' 'MAFDSFSDFVQMGGYGFYVWLSFFLTFLVIAGVALDAAIGRRRLQRQSKTLLRRKQRLSKRQQRQASPVGESKR' A
#
# COMPACT_ATOMS: atom_id res chain seq x y z
N MET A 1 24.05 29.87 32.81
CA MET A 1 22.93 28.93 32.68
C MET A 1 23.39 27.92 31.64
N ALA A 2 23.48 26.62 31.95
CA ALA A 2 24.35 25.71 31.18
C ALA A 2 23.83 25.38 29.76
N PHE A 3 22.57 25.71 29.43
CA PHE A 3 21.98 25.55 28.10
C PHE A 3 20.97 26.68 27.89
N ASP A 4 21.40 27.78 27.28
CA ASP A 4 20.55 28.98 27.12
C ASP A 4 19.58 28.90 25.93
N SER A 5 19.67 27.86 25.08
CA SER A 5 18.79 27.73 23.91
C SER A 5 18.78 26.33 23.28
N PHE A 6 17.66 25.98 22.63
CA PHE A 6 17.51 24.80 21.74
C PHE A 6 18.63 24.71 20.69
N SER A 7 19.16 25.85 20.25
CA SER A 7 20.29 25.93 19.32
C SER A 7 21.57 25.32 19.89
N ASP A 8 21.81 25.49 21.20
CA ASP A 8 23.00 24.96 21.88
C ASP A 8 22.91 23.44 22.02
N PHE A 9 21.71 22.89 22.20
CA PHE A 9 21.46 21.45 22.20
C PHE A 9 21.73 20.79 20.83
N VAL A 10 21.46 21.51 19.74
CA VAL A 10 21.79 21.06 18.38
C VAL A 10 23.28 21.26 18.06
N GLN A 11 23.91 22.28 18.64
CA GLN A 11 25.31 22.66 18.39
C GLN A 11 26.32 22.24 19.47
N MET A 12 25.92 21.47 20.49
CA MET A 12 26.81 20.84 21.47
C MET A 12 27.91 20.02 20.77
N GLY A 13 29.03 20.65 20.44
CA GLY A 13 30.24 20.00 19.91
C GLY A 13 30.06 19.10 18.69
N GLY A 14 29.01 19.27 17.88
CA GLY A 14 28.77 18.50 16.65
C GLY A 14 27.88 17.26 16.78
N TYR A 15 27.36 16.92 17.97
CA TYR A 15 26.56 15.70 18.17
C TYR A 15 25.09 15.79 17.73
N GLY A 16 24.48 16.98 17.78
CA GLY A 16 23.07 17.17 17.41
C GLY A 16 22.76 16.80 15.97
N PHE A 17 23.74 16.98 15.06
CA PHE A 17 23.61 16.58 13.65
C PHE A 17 23.46 15.07 13.48
N TYR A 18 24.24 14.27 14.23
CA TYR A 18 24.18 12.81 14.17
C TYR A 18 22.86 12.25 14.70
N VAL A 19 22.31 12.86 15.75
CA VAL A 19 21.01 12.49 16.30
C VAL A 19 19.92 12.73 15.27
N TRP A 20 19.89 13.92 14.66
CA TRP A 20 18.93 14.24 13.59
C TRP A 20 19.04 13.32 12.37
N LEU A 21 20.27 12.99 11.93
CA LEU A 21 20.49 12.02 10.86
C LEU A 21 19.95 10.63 11.20
N SER A 22 20.12 10.19 12.45
CA SER A 22 19.63 8.88 12.91
C SER A 22 18.10 8.81 12.90
N PHE A 23 17.44 9.89 13.35
CA PHE A 23 15.98 10.03 13.23
C PHE A 23 15.53 10.05 11.76
N PHE A 24 16.24 10.80 10.91
CA PHE A 24 15.92 10.90 9.50
C PHE A 24 16.07 9.54 8.79
N LEU A 25 17.14 8.80 9.09
CA LEU A 25 17.39 7.46 8.56
C LEU A 25 16.28 6.50 8.98
N THR A 26 15.88 6.54 10.25
CA THR A 26 14.78 5.74 10.77
C THR A 26 13.46 6.07 10.06
N PHE A 27 13.17 7.36 9.89
CA PHE A 27 11.99 7.81 9.16
C PHE A 27 12.03 7.36 7.69
N LEU A 28 13.20 7.39 7.06
CA LEU A 28 13.40 6.96 5.69
C LEU A 28 13.14 5.45 5.52
N VAL A 29 13.61 4.63 6.46
CA VAL A 29 13.34 3.19 6.46
C VAL A 29 11.83 2.92 6.62
N ILE A 30 11.18 3.57 7.58
CA ILE A 30 9.73 3.43 7.79
C ILE A 30 8.95 3.89 6.55
N ALA A 31 9.33 5.02 5.96
CA ALA A 31 8.72 5.53 4.74
C ALA A 31 8.91 4.55 3.57
N GLY A 32 10.10 3.97 3.42
CA GLY A 32 10.38 2.94 2.41
C GLY A 32 9.48 1.72 2.55
N VAL A 33 9.34 1.19 3.76
CA VAL A 33 8.44 0.05 4.03
C VAL A 33 6.98 0.43 3.82
N ALA A 34 6.56 1.62 4.25
CA ALA A 34 5.19 2.09 4.06
C ALA A 34 4.86 2.28 2.57
N LEU A 35 5.81 2.80 1.78
CA LEU A 35 5.67 2.91 0.33
C LEU A 35 5.58 1.54 -0.34
N ASP A 36 6.44 0.60 0.04
CA ASP A 36 6.40 -0.76 -0.49
C ASP A 36 5.06 -1.44 -0.16
N ALA A 37 4.59 -1.33 1.09
CA ALA A 37 3.29 -1.82 1.51
C ALA A 37 2.13 -1.15 0.75
N ALA A 38 2.21 0.17 0.51
CA ALA A 38 1.19 0.90 -0.25
C ALA A 38 1.16 0.47 -1.73
N ILE A 39 2.33 0.28 -2.34
CA ILE A 39 2.47 -0.20 -3.72
C ILE A 39 2.00 -1.65 -3.83
N GLY A 40 2.39 -2.51 -2.89
CA GLY A 40 1.92 -3.89 -2.75
C GLY A 40 0.41 -3.97 -2.64
N ARG A 41 -0.20 -3.15 -1.79
CA ARG A 41 -1.67 -3.09 -1.64
C ARG A 41 -2.37 -2.66 -2.93
N ARG A 42 -1.79 -1.72 -3.69
CA ARG A 42 -2.27 -1.36 -5.03
C ARG A 42 -2.10 -2.49 -6.05
N ARG A 43 -1.03 -3.28 -5.96
CA ARG A 43 -0.83 -4.49 -6.81
C ARG A 43 -1.88 -5.56 -6.52
N LEU A 44 -2.16 -5.86 -5.24
CA LEU A 44 -3.21 -6.82 -4.86
C LEU A 44 -4.60 -6.38 -5.35
N GLN A 45 -4.94 -5.10 -5.21
CA GLN A 45 -6.20 -4.56 -5.73
C GLN A 45 -6.35 -4.73 -7.25
N ARG A 46 -5.25 -4.55 -8.00
CA ARG A 46 -5.24 -4.75 -9.46
C ARG A 46 -5.47 -6.22 -9.84
N GLN A 47 -4.84 -7.16 -9.12
CA GLN A 47 -5.01 -8.60 -9.35
C GLN A 47 -6.44 -9.08 -9.03
N SER A 48 -7.04 -8.59 -7.95
CA SER A 48 -8.43 -8.92 -7.59
C SER A 48 -9.42 -8.50 -8.68
N LYS A 49 -9.24 -7.34 -9.32
CA LYS A 49 -10.11 -6.90 -10.43
C LYS A 49 -10.00 -7.81 -11.65
N THR A 50 -8.81 -8.33 -11.95
CA THR A 50 -8.62 -9.25 -13.10
C THR A 50 -9.30 -10.59 -12.84
N LEU A 51 -9.18 -11.11 -11.61
CA LEU A 51 -9.84 -12.36 -11.21
C LEU A 51 -11.37 -12.20 -11.14
N LEU A 52 -11.88 -11.08 -10.61
CA LEU A 52 -13.32 -10.80 -10.58
C LEU A 52 -13.93 -10.78 -11.99
N ARG A 53 -13.27 -10.11 -12.94
CA ARG A 53 -13.73 -10.05 -14.33
C ARG A 53 -13.78 -11.42 -14.99
N ARG A 54 -12.82 -12.31 -14.67
CA ARG A 54 -12.84 -13.70 -15.17
C ARG A 54 -13.98 -14.50 -14.55
N LYS A 55 -14.18 -14.42 -13.23
CA LYS A 55 -15.31 -15.08 -12.54
C LYS A 55 -16.68 -14.63 -13.07
N GLN A 56 -16.87 -13.34 -13.30
CA GLN A 56 -18.12 -12.80 -13.86
C GLN A 56 -18.42 -13.30 -15.29
N ARG A 57 -17.41 -13.52 -16.11
CA ARG A 57 -17.59 -14.07 -17.47
C ARG A 57 -18.01 -15.54 -17.44
N LEU A 58 -17.44 -16.31 -16.50
CA LEU A 58 -17.80 -17.71 -16.31
C LEU A 58 -19.21 -17.85 -15.75
N SER A 59 -19.61 -17.04 -14.76
CA SER A 59 -20.98 -17.08 -14.22
C SER A 59 -22.03 -16.70 -15.27
N LYS A 60 -21.79 -15.68 -16.11
CA LYS A 60 -22.69 -15.35 -17.23
C LYS A 60 -22.84 -16.47 -18.25
N ARG A 61 -21.77 -17.23 -18.53
CA ARG A 61 -21.81 -18.39 -19.42
C ARG A 61 -22.58 -19.55 -18.79
N GLN A 62 -22.36 -19.80 -17.50
CA GLN A 62 -23.05 -20.84 -16.75
C GLN A 62 -24.54 -20.54 -16.63
N GLN A 63 -24.92 -19.28 -16.44
CA GLN A 63 -26.32 -18.86 -16.39
C GLN A 63 -27.02 -18.91 -17.76
N ARG A 64 -26.27 -18.64 -18.85
CA ARG A 64 -26.76 -18.89 -20.23
C ARG A 64 -26.86 -20.37 -20.60
N GLN A 65 -26.10 -21.26 -19.95
CA GLN A 65 -26.22 -22.70 -20.13
C GLN A 65 -27.28 -23.31 -19.20
N ALA A 66 -27.53 -22.72 -18.03
CA ALA A 66 -28.56 -23.13 -17.08
C ALA A 66 -29.95 -22.57 -17.41
N SER A 67 -30.07 -21.62 -18.34
CA SER A 67 -31.30 -21.38 -19.07
C SER A 67 -31.33 -22.33 -20.27
N PRO A 68 -32.02 -23.49 -20.17
CA PRO A 68 -32.14 -24.37 -21.30
C PRO A 68 -32.91 -23.62 -22.38
N VAL A 69 -32.30 -23.54 -23.55
CA VAL A 69 -33.02 -23.42 -24.82
C VAL A 69 -34.03 -24.56 -24.83
N GLY A 70 -35.28 -24.31 -24.43
CA GLY A 70 -36.23 -25.40 -24.22
C GLY A 70 -37.68 -25.03 -23.92
N GLU A 71 -38.01 -23.78 -23.58
CA GLU A 71 -39.41 -23.41 -23.28
C GLU A 71 -39.95 -22.32 -24.22
N SER A 72 -39.62 -22.45 -25.52
CA SER A 72 -40.29 -21.74 -26.60
C SER A 72 -40.76 -22.75 -27.64
N LYS A 73 -41.69 -23.60 -27.23
CA LYS A 73 -42.72 -24.25 -28.08
C LYS A 73 -43.46 -25.30 -27.26
N ARG A 74 -44.62 -24.94 -26.74
CA ARG A 74 -45.83 -25.77 -26.76
C ARG A 74 -47.02 -24.91 -26.38
#